data_AF-A0A941Q0R1-F1
#
_entry.id   AF-A0A941Q0R1-F1
#
_cell.length_a   1.000
_cell.length_b   1.000
_cell.length_c   1.000
_cell.angle_alpha   90.00
_cell.angle_beta   90.00
_cell.angle_gamma   90.00
#
_symmetry.space_group_name_H-M   'P 1'
#
loop_
_entity.id
_entity.type
_entity.pdbx_description
1 polymer ?
#
loop_
_entity_poly.entity_id
_entity_poly.type
_entity_poly.pdbx_seq_one_letter_code
_entity_poly.pdbx_strand_id
1 'polypeptide(L)' 'MKAYPVDALYTEMAFIAMHFHWPHDELMRLEHRQRRRWCAEISAVNRARNGTPANPFDV' A
#
# COMPACT_ATOMS: atom_id res chain seq x y z
N MET A 1 12.96 20.12 13.24
CA MET A 1 11.90 19.32 12.60
C MET A 1 12.32 19.11 11.14
N LYS A 2 12.45 17.87 10.66
CA LYS A 2 12.86 17.57 9.28
C LYS A 2 11.61 17.35 8.43
N ALA A 3 11.53 17.99 7.27
CA ALA A 3 10.43 17.78 6.35
C ALA A 3 10.37 16.32 5.89
N TYR A 4 9.17 15.82 5.64
CA TYR A 4 8.98 14.46 5.11
C TYR A 4 9.48 14.38 3.66
N PRO A 5 10.23 13.35 3.26
CA PRO A 5 10.76 13.25 1.89
C PRO A 5 9.63 13.12 0.86
N VAL A 6 9.66 13.96 -0.17
CA VAL A 6 8.64 13.96 -1.23
C VAL A 6 8.63 12.65 -2.03
N ASP A 7 9.80 12.07 -2.29
CA ASP A 7 9.94 10.81 -3.02
C ASP A 7 9.28 9.65 -2.26
N ALA A 8 9.40 9.64 -0.93
CA ALA A 8 8.73 8.65 -0.09
C ALA A 8 7.20 8.81 -0.15
N LEU A 9 6.70 10.04 -0.23
CA LEU A 9 5.26 10.31 -0.35
C LEU A 9 4.70 9.77 -1.67
N TYR A 10 5.35 10.06 -2.79
CA TYR A 10 4.92 9.55 -4.10
C TYR A 10 5.02 8.02 -4.17
N THR A 11 6.05 7.43 -3.58
CA THR A 11 6.21 5.98 -3.50
C THR A 11 5.05 5.34 -2.71
N GLU A 12 4.70 5.90 -1.55
CA GLU A 12 3.60 5.40 -0.72
C GLU A 12 2.24 5.54 -1.44
N MET A 13 2.00 6.65 -2.13
CA MET A 13 0.77 6.86 -2.91
C MET A 13 0.67 5.91 -4.11
N ALA A 14 1.76 5.75 -4.87
CA ALA A 14 1.80 4.83 -6.01
C ALA A 14 1.57 3.38 -5.56
N PHE A 15 2.14 2.98 -4.43
CA PHE A 15 1.94 1.67 -3.84
C PHE A 15 0.47 1.42 -3.50
N ILE A 16 -0.20 2.37 -2.86
CA ILE A 16 -1.63 2.24 -2.55
C ILE A 16 -2.47 2.23 -3.83
N ALA A 17 -2.18 3.12 -4.78
CA ALA A 17 -2.87 3.19 -6.07
C ALA A 17 -2.78 1.86 -6.85
N MET A 18 -1.63 1.20 -6.82
CA MET A 18 -1.42 -0.09 -7.49
C MET A 18 -2.31 -1.21 -6.91
N HIS A 19 -2.65 -1.14 -5.62
CA HIS A 19 -3.39 -2.21 -4.92
C HIS A 19 -4.88 -1.95 -4.79
N PHE A 20 -5.30 -0.71 -4.55
CA PHE A 20 -6.70 -0.35 -4.37
C PHE A 20 -7.29 0.49 -5.50
N HIS A 21 -6.46 0.94 -6.45
CA HIS A 21 -6.89 1.76 -7.59
C HIS A 21 -7.65 3.03 -7.19
N TRP A 22 -7.37 3.56 -6.01
CA TRP A 22 -7.93 4.83 -5.55
C TRP A 22 -7.48 5.98 -6.47
N PRO A 23 -8.38 6.92 -6.77
CA PRO A 23 -8.05 8.07 -7.59
C PRO A 23 -7.05 8.98 -6.86
N HIS A 24 -6.32 9.76 -7.65
CA HIS A 24 -5.25 10.62 -7.15
C HIS A 24 -5.74 11.59 -6.06
N ASP A 25 -6.94 12.14 -6.19
CA ASP A 25 -7.51 13.10 -5.25
C ASP A 25 -7.85 12.46 -3.90
N GLU A 26 -8.34 11.21 -3.87
CA GLU A 26 -8.51 10.47 -2.62
C GLU A 26 -7.18 10.19 -1.92
N LEU A 27 -6.15 9.81 -2.67
CA LEU A 27 -4.82 9.58 -2.11
C LEU A 27 -4.21 10.86 -1.52
N MET A 28 -4.41 12.00 -2.18
CA MET A 28 -3.93 13.31 -1.72
C MET A 28 -4.63 13.79 -0.45
N ARG A 29 -5.84 13.29 -0.15
CA ARG A 29 -6.58 13.60 1.08
C ARG A 29 -6.15 12.77 2.29
N LEU A 30 -5.35 11.72 2.10
CA LEU A 30 -4.89 10.89 3.21
C LEU A 30 -3.88 11.62 4.08
N GLU A 31 -4.13 11.63 5.39
CA GLU A 31 -3.12 12.04 6.35
C GLU A 31 -1.89 11.11 6.27
N HIS A 32 -0.71 11.64 6.62
CA HIS A 32 0.53 10.86 6.61
C HIS A 32 0.40 9.53 7.38
N ARG A 33 -0.26 9.54 8.55
CA ARG A 33 -0.45 8.33 9.37
C ARG A 33 -1.38 7.32 8.72
N GLN A 34 -2.44 7.78 8.05
CA GLN A 34 -3.38 6.90 7.35
C GLN A 34 -2.70 6.24 6.16
N ARG A 35 -1.97 7.02 5.36
CA ARG A 35 -1.21 6.50 4.21
C ARG A 35 -0.21 5.41 4.65
N ARG A 36 0.58 5.68 5.70
CA ARG A 36 1.51 4.72 6.29
C ARG A 36 0.82 3.44 6.78
N ARG A 37 -0.35 3.57 7.40
CA ARG A 37 -1.15 2.43 7.86
C ARG A 37 -1.57 1.56 6.68
N TRP A 38 -2.11 2.15 5.62
CA TRP A 38 -2.52 1.40 4.43
C TRP A 38 -1.35 0.64 3.78
N CYS A 39 -0.17 1.25 3.66
CA CYS A 39 1.02 0.54 3.20
C CYS A 39 1.35 -0.69 4.08
N ALA A 40 1.20 -0.58 5.39
CA ALA A 40 1.44 -1.67 6.33
C ALA A 40 0.40 -2.81 6.19
N GLU A 41 -0.89 -2.47 6.05
CA GLU A 41 -1.97 -3.46 5.85
C GLU A 41 -1.80 -4.22 4.53
N ILE A 42 -1.55 -3.51 3.43
CA ILE A 42 -1.27 -4.12 2.12
C ILE A 42 -0.07 -5.08 2.22
N SER A 43 1.01 -4.63 2.88
CA SER A 43 2.19 -5.48 3.08
C SER A 43 1.90 -6.71 3.93
N ALA A 44 1.03 -6.60 4.95
CA ALA A 44 0.61 -7.73 5.78
C ALA A 44 -0.19 -8.75 4.97
N VAL A 45 -1.14 -8.29 4.15
CA VAL A 45 -1.92 -9.13 3.24
C VAL A 45 -1.00 -9.84 2.23
N ASN A 46 -0.07 -9.11 1.62
CA ASN A 46 0.86 -9.70 0.65
C ASN A 46 1.77 -10.75 1.31
N ARG A 47 2.24 -10.53 2.54
CA ARG A 47 3.00 -11.53 3.30
C ARG A 47 2.17 -12.78 3.60
N ALA A 48 0.91 -12.61 4.00
CA ALA A 48 0.01 -13.74 4.26
C ALA A 48 -0.25 -14.56 2.98
N ARG A 49 -0.47 -13.89 1.84
CA ARG A 49 -0.65 -14.54 0.53
C ARG A 49 0.62 -15.27 0.07
N ASN A 50 1.78 -14.62 0.19
CA ASN A 50 3.06 -15.23 -0.20
C ASN A 50 3.50 -16.37 0.74
N GLY A 51 2.92 -16.47 1.94
CA GLY A 51 3.11 -17.59 2.89
C GLY A 51 2.17 -18.78 2.67
N THR A 52 1.29 -18.74 1.67
CA THR A 52 0.34 -19.83 1.37
C THR A 52 0.71 -20.49 0.03
N PRO A 53 1.37 -21.66 0.02
CA PRO A 53 1.47 -22.47 -1.19
C PRO A 53 0.24 -23.39 -1.28
N ALA A 54 -0.58 -23.15 -2.30
CA ALA A 54 -1.27 -24.12 -3.15
C ALA A 54 -2.35 -23.39 -3.94
N ASN A 55 -2.27 -23.55 -5.25
CA ASN A 55 -3.16 -22.92 -6.21
C ASN A 55 -4.36 -23.86 -6.40
N PRO A 56 -5.60 -23.40 -6.38
CA PRO A 56 -6.79 -24.25 -6.57
C PRO A 56 -6.91 -24.93 -7.97
N PHE A 57 -5.89 -24.86 -8.81
CA PHE A 57 -5.69 -25.82 -9.91
C PHE A 57 -4.97 -27.11 -9.48
N ASP A 58 -4.69 -27.26 -8.18
CA ASP A 58 -4.35 -28.54 -7.57
C ASP A 58 -5.62 -29.44 -7.58
N VAL A 59 -5.85 -30.03 -8.76
CA VAL A 59 -6.65 -31.23 -9.03
C VAL A 59 -5.79 -32.17 -9.87
#